data_AF-A0A7S1DST7-F1
#
_entry.id   AF-A0A7S1DST7-F1
#
_cell.length_a   1.000
_cell.length_b   1.000
_cell.length_c   1.000
_cell.angle_alpha   90.00
_cell.angle_beta   90.00
_cell.angle_gamma   90.00
#
_symmetry.space_group_name_H-M   'P 1'
#
loop_
_entity.id
_entity.type
_entity.pdbx_description
1 polymer ?
#
loop_
_entity_poly.entity_id
_entity_poly.type
_entity_poly.pdbx_seq_one_letter_code
_entity_poly.pdbx_strand_id
1 'polypeptide(L)'
;LDTGQPLGPSLDPHSLAEALIQLLGSLPVPVIPPTFRQQCIDKRKSPEACLEVLSRMPSEHLALVRYLASFVRELLAHSDTNKLTVRAVGVLMAAVVMEQDWSDFQDGLEPMRHLVPEQEVMMHIFRGPL
;
A
#
# COMPACT_ATOMS: atom_id res chain seq x y z
N LEU A 1 -13.05 -2.63 17.11
CA LEU A 1 -12.68 -1.28 16.62
C LEU A 1 -13.82 -0.31 16.90
N ASP A 2 -15.04 -0.63 16.47
CA ASP A 2 -16.22 0.27 16.60
C ASP A 2 -16.65 0.58 18.04
N THR A 3 -16.40 -0.34 18.98
CA THR A 3 -16.77 -0.18 20.39
C THR A 3 -15.74 0.59 21.22
N GLY A 4 -14.61 0.99 20.62
CA GLY A 4 -13.48 1.62 21.31
C GLY A 4 -12.78 0.73 22.35
N GLN A 5 -13.16 -0.55 22.45
CA GLN A 5 -12.52 -1.50 23.35
C GLN A 5 -11.13 -1.91 22.84
N PRO A 6 -10.17 -2.16 23.75
CA PRO A 6 -8.85 -2.62 23.36
C PRO A 6 -8.95 -3.95 22.62
N LEU A 7 -8.01 -4.14 21.69
CA LEU A 7 -7.82 -5.42 21.03
C LEU A 7 -7.45 -6.48 22.08
N GLY A 8 -7.97 -7.69 21.92
CA GLY A 8 -7.75 -8.78 22.87
C GLY A 8 -6.27 -9.14 23.02
N PRO A 9 -5.88 -9.78 24.15
CA PRO A 9 -4.47 -10.01 24.50
C PRO A 9 -3.73 -10.98 23.57
N SER A 10 -4.46 -11.78 22.80
CA SER A 10 -3.91 -12.76 21.87
C SER A 10 -4.71 -12.74 20.57
N LEU A 11 -4.30 -11.85 19.66
CA LEU A 11 -4.82 -11.85 18.30
C LEU A 11 -3.91 -12.65 17.40
N ASP A 12 -4.52 -13.45 16.54
CA ASP A 12 -3.83 -14.11 15.45
C ASP A 12 -3.32 -13.04 14.44
N PRO A 13 -2.04 -13.08 14.05
CA PRO A 13 -1.47 -12.10 13.12
C PRO A 13 -2.15 -12.09 11.75
N HIS A 14 -2.66 -13.21 11.25
CA HIS A 14 -3.36 -13.27 9.97
C HIS A 14 -4.72 -12.57 10.07
N SER A 15 -5.48 -12.82 11.14
CA SER A 15 -6.75 -12.11 11.37
C SER A 15 -6.55 -10.61 11.54
N LEU A 16 -5.49 -10.18 12.24
CA LEU A 16 -5.18 -8.75 12.38
C LEU A 16 -4.77 -8.13 11.04
N ALA A 17 -3.95 -8.83 10.25
CA ALA A 17 -3.56 -8.37 8.93
C ALA A 17 -4.75 -8.25 7.98
N GLU A 18 -5.63 -9.25 7.96
CA GLU A 18 -6.86 -9.23 7.16
C GLU A 18 -7.77 -8.06 7.56
N ALA A 19 -8.01 -7.86 8.86
CA ALA A 19 -8.80 -6.74 9.35
C ALA A 19 -8.18 -5.38 8.97
N LEU A 20 -6.85 -5.25 9.00
CA LEU A 20 -6.15 -4.05 8.55
C LEU A 20 -6.33 -3.80 7.04
N ILE A 21 -6.19 -4.85 6.22
CA ILE A 21 -6.38 -4.77 4.76
C ILE A 21 -7.82 -4.36 4.44
N GLN A 22 -8.80 -4.97 5.11
CA GLN A 22 -10.22 -4.62 4.97
C GLN A 22 -10.51 -3.20 5.42
N LEU A 23 -9.95 -2.76 6.55
CA LEU A 23 -10.09 -1.39 7.05
C LEU A 23 -9.57 -0.37 6.03
N LEU A 24 -8.36 -0.59 5.49
CA LEU A 24 -7.78 0.30 4.48
C LEU A 24 -8.60 0.30 3.17
N GLY A 25 -9.06 -0.88 2.73
CA GLY A 25 -9.88 -1.02 1.52
C GLY A 25 -11.32 -0.52 1.64
N SER A 26 -11.79 -0.21 2.85
CA SER A 26 -13.15 0.31 3.12
C SER A 26 -13.16 1.81 3.44
N LEU A 27 -12.01 2.48 3.38
CA LEU A 27 -11.95 3.92 3.56
C LEU A 27 -12.76 4.63 2.48
N PRO A 28 -13.55 5.68 2.82
CA PRO A 28 -14.35 6.41 1.83
C PRO A 28 -13.48 7.17 0.81
N VAL A 29 -12.23 7.46 1.19
CA VAL A 29 -11.18 7.96 0.31
C VAL A 29 -9.95 7.10 0.57
N PRO A 30 -9.31 6.52 -0.47
CA PRO A 30 -8.13 5.71 -0.28
C PRO A 30 -7.00 6.49 0.37
N VAL A 31 -6.05 5.75 0.96
CA VAL A 31 -4.89 6.32 1.66
C VAL A 31 -4.14 7.31 0.77
N ILE A 32 -3.97 6.98 -0.51
CA ILE A 32 -3.50 7.92 -1.54
C ILE A 32 -4.72 8.35 -2.36
N PRO A 33 -5.19 9.62 -2.21
CA PRO A 33 -6.40 10.07 -2.89
C PRO A 33 -6.26 10.01 -4.42
N PRO A 34 -7.36 9.83 -5.18
CA PRO A 34 -7.31 9.65 -6.64
C PRO A 34 -6.54 10.73 -7.39
N THR A 35 -6.64 11.99 -6.94
CA THR A 35 -5.93 13.14 -7.53
C THR A 35 -4.41 13.01 -7.41
N PHE A 36 -3.91 12.47 -6.29
CA PHE A 36 -2.48 12.23 -6.07
C PHE A 36 -2.03 10.92 -6.69
N ARG A 37 -2.86 9.87 -6.68
CA ARG A 37 -2.62 8.61 -7.38
C ARG A 37 -2.25 8.84 -8.85
N GLN A 38 -3.08 9.61 -9.58
CA GLN A 38 -2.82 9.89 -10.99
C GLN A 38 -1.48 10.63 -11.18
N GLN A 39 -1.22 11.66 -10.38
CA GLN A 39 0.04 12.41 -10.42
C GLN A 39 1.27 11.52 -10.13
N CYS A 40 1.15 10.57 -9.20
CA CYS A 40 2.21 9.61 -8.91
C CYS A 40 2.42 8.63 -10.07
N ILE A 41 1.35 8.13 -10.69
CA ILE A 41 1.40 7.25 -11.87
C ILE A 41 2.09 7.95 -13.05
N ASP A 42 1.76 9.23 -13.29
CA ASP A 42 2.35 10.02 -14.36
C ASP A 42 3.86 10.23 -14.15
N LYS A 43 4.28 10.35 -12.89
CA LYS A 43 5.68 10.54 -12.49
C LYS A 43 6.42 9.24 -12.08
N ARG A 44 5.81 8.06 -12.22
CA ARG A 44 6.34 6.77 -11.71
C ARG A 44 7.72 6.38 -12.24
N LYS A 45 8.20 6.99 -13.33
CA LYS A 45 9.54 6.72 -13.87
C LYS A 45 10.67 7.37 -13.05
N SER A 46 10.35 8.34 -12.19
CA SER A 46 11.29 8.97 -11.25
C SER A 46 10.79 8.78 -9.83
N PRO A 47 11.52 8.03 -8.98
CA PRO A 47 11.20 7.89 -7.57
C PRO A 47 11.09 9.26 -6.87
N GLU A 48 12.02 10.17 -7.15
CA GLU A 48 12.10 11.50 -6.53
C GLU A 48 10.86 12.33 -6.87
N ALA A 49 10.48 12.36 -8.15
CA ALA A 49 9.33 13.11 -8.63
C ALA A 49 8.01 12.53 -8.10
N CYS A 50 7.97 11.21 -7.88
CA CYS A 50 6.84 10.53 -7.26
C CYS A 50 6.70 10.90 -5.77
N LEU A 51 7.81 10.87 -5.02
CA LEU A 51 7.86 11.25 -3.60
C LEU A 51 7.52 12.74 -3.39
N GLU A 52 7.92 13.61 -4.32
CA GLU A 52 7.55 15.04 -4.34
C GLU A 52 6.04 15.26 -4.46
N VAL A 53 5.32 14.40 -5.20
CA VAL A 53 3.85 14.47 -5.25
C VAL A 53 3.25 14.11 -3.90
N LEU A 54 3.79 13.07 -3.25
CA LEU A 54 3.31 12.62 -1.94
C LEU A 54 3.54 13.67 -0.86
N SER A 55 4.67 14.40 -0.90
CA SER A 55 4.99 15.43 0.10
C SER A 55 4.02 16.62 0.08
N ARG A 56 3.23 16.77 -0.99
CA ARG A 56 2.19 17.81 -1.15
C ARG A 56 0.81 17.36 -0.66
N MET A 57 0.66 16.12 -0.21
CA MET A 57 -0.61 15.63 0.34
C MET A 57 -0.94 16.28 1.68
N PRO A 58 -2.23 16.31 2.07
CA PRO A 58 -2.63 16.65 3.43
C PRO A 58 -1.86 15.81 4.46
N SER A 59 -1.57 16.42 5.61
CA SER A 59 -0.72 15.82 6.65
C SER A 59 -1.23 14.47 7.16
N GLU A 60 -2.54 14.30 7.21
CA GLU A 60 -3.23 13.11 7.70
C GLU A 60 -2.99 11.92 6.77
N HIS A 61 -3.13 12.13 5.45
CA HIS A 61 -2.83 11.12 4.44
C HIS A 61 -1.34 10.81 4.39
N LEU A 62 -0.49 11.83 4.43
CA LEU A 62 0.96 11.65 4.38
C LEU A 62 1.50 10.91 5.62
N ALA A 63 0.95 11.19 6.80
CA ALA A 63 1.30 10.47 8.03
C ALA A 63 0.95 8.98 7.93
N LEU A 64 -0.23 8.65 7.40
CA LEU A 64 -0.64 7.27 7.20
C LEU A 64 0.24 6.55 6.16
N VAL A 65 0.57 7.20 5.04
CA VAL A 65 1.49 6.64 4.03
C VAL A 65 2.87 6.37 4.63
N ARG A 66 3.43 7.31 5.42
CA ARG A 66 4.72 7.11 6.11
C ARG A 66 4.68 5.96 7.10
N TYR A 67 3.59 5.86 7.87
CA TYR A 67 3.41 4.77 8.82
C TYR A 67 3.38 3.41 8.11
N LEU A 68 2.54 3.28 7.08
CA LEU A 68 2.42 2.04 6.31
C LEU A 68 3.72 1.68 5.59
N ALA A 69 4.42 2.65 5.02
CA ALA A 69 5.71 2.41 4.38
C ALA A 69 6.76 1.92 5.38
N SER A 70 6.80 2.50 6.57
CA SER A 70 7.71 2.07 7.65
C SER A 70 7.36 0.66 8.14
N PHE A 71 6.08 0.37 8.33
CA PHE A 71 5.58 -0.96 8.70
C PHE A 71 5.95 -2.01 7.64
N VAL A 72 5.74 -1.72 6.36
CA VAL A 72 6.09 -2.63 5.26
C VAL A 72 7.60 -2.87 5.17
N ARG A 73 8.43 -1.83 5.35
CA ARG A 73 9.89 -2.00 5.38
C ARG A 73 10.32 -2.96 6.49
N GLU A 74 9.72 -2.83 7.67
CA GLU A 74 9.99 -3.72 8.80
C GLU A 74 9.56 -5.16 8.51
N LEU A 75 8.40 -5.36 7.88
CA LEU A 75 7.96 -6.68 7.44
C LEU A 75 8.95 -7.30 6.44
N LEU A 76 9.43 -6.51 5.48
CA LEU A 76 10.36 -6.99 4.45
C LEU A 76 11.76 -7.27 5.00
N ALA A 77 12.18 -6.58 6.06
CA ALA A 77 13.41 -6.89 6.79
C ALA A 77 13.39 -8.30 7.42
N HIS A 78 12.19 -8.85 7.65
CA HIS A 78 11.98 -10.21 8.19
C HIS A 78 11.53 -11.22 7.13
N SER A 79 11.78 -10.93 5.84
CA SER A 79 11.35 -11.78 4.69
C SER A 79 11.84 -13.23 4.76
N ASP A 80 13.01 -13.49 5.35
CA ASP A 80 13.52 -14.85 5.55
C ASP A 80 12.61 -15.70 6.45
N THR A 81 11.89 -15.05 7.37
CA THR A 81 11.00 -15.71 8.34
C THR A 81 9.56 -15.72 7.85
N ASN A 82 9.03 -14.57 7.42
CA ASN A 82 7.60 -14.43 7.06
C ASN A 82 7.30 -14.75 5.58
N LYS A 83 8.32 -15.00 4.75
CA LYS A 83 8.22 -15.36 3.32
C LYS A 83 7.57 -14.29 2.45
N LEU A 84 7.42 -13.06 2.96
CA LEU A 84 6.90 -11.94 2.19
C LEU A 84 7.98 -11.43 1.23
N THR A 85 7.58 -11.26 -0.04
CA THR A 85 8.43 -10.61 -1.04
C THR A 85 7.97 -9.18 -1.27
N VAL A 86 8.91 -8.31 -1.66
CA VAL A 86 8.59 -6.92 -2.01
C VAL A 86 7.49 -6.85 -3.07
N ARG A 87 7.49 -7.80 -4.01
CA ARG A 87 6.47 -7.92 -5.04
C ARG A 87 5.10 -8.26 -4.45
N ALA A 88 5.00 -9.31 -3.64
CA ALA A 88 3.73 -9.73 -3.04
C ALA A 88 3.10 -8.62 -2.19
N VAL A 89 3.92 -7.94 -1.36
CA VAL A 89 3.46 -6.82 -0.55
C VAL A 89 3.11 -5.61 -1.42
N GLY A 90 3.87 -5.35 -2.49
CA GLY A 90 3.57 -4.30 -3.47
C GLY A 90 2.21 -4.45 -4.13
N VAL A 91 1.85 -5.67 -4.57
CA VAL A 91 0.53 -5.96 -5.16
C VAL A 91 -0.58 -5.70 -4.13
N LEU A 92 -0.44 -6.29 -2.94
CA LEU A 92 -1.46 -6.18 -1.89
C LEU A 92 -1.68 -4.73 -1.45
N MET A 93 -0.59 -4.00 -1.19
CA MET A 93 -0.67 -2.63 -0.72
C MET A 93 -1.16 -1.68 -1.80
N ALA A 94 -0.80 -1.88 -3.07
CA ALA A 94 -1.36 -1.08 -4.16
C ALA A 94 -2.90 -1.19 -4.19
N ALA A 95 -3.45 -2.40 -3.97
CA ALA A 95 -4.89 -2.61 -3.97
C ALA A 95 -5.62 -1.82 -2.88
N VAL A 96 -5.08 -1.75 -1.66
CA VAL A 96 -5.75 -1.09 -0.52
C VAL A 96 -5.33 0.36 -0.28
N VAL A 97 -4.14 0.76 -0.72
CA VAL A 97 -3.62 2.13 -0.53
C VAL A 97 -4.06 3.06 -1.66
N MET A 98 -4.23 2.52 -2.89
CA MET A 98 -4.59 3.28 -4.08
C MET A 98 -5.95 2.90 -4.68
N GLU A 99 -6.70 1.98 -4.05
CA GLU A 99 -7.99 1.50 -4.53
C GLU A 99 -7.89 0.99 -5.97
N GLN A 100 -7.08 -0.05 -6.17
CA GLN A 100 -7.03 -0.72 -7.47
C GLN A 100 -8.29 -1.55 -7.65
N ASP A 101 -8.99 -1.35 -8.77
CA ASP A 101 -10.11 -2.19 -9.13
C ASP A 101 -9.57 -3.59 -9.49
N TRP A 102 -10.08 -4.61 -8.79
CA TRP A 102 -9.73 -6.00 -9.06
C TRP A 102 -10.29 -6.49 -10.40
N SER A 103 -11.20 -5.73 -11.02
CA SER A 103 -11.80 -6.02 -12.33
C SER A 103 -10.75 -6.08 -13.45
N ASP A 104 -9.67 -5.29 -13.37
CA ASP A 104 -8.58 -5.32 -14.35
C ASP A 104 -7.77 -6.63 -14.32
N PHE A 105 -7.91 -7.43 -13.25
CA PHE A 105 -7.26 -8.75 -13.13
C PHE A 105 -8.11 -9.91 -13.66
N GLN A 106 -9.39 -9.68 -13.99
CA GLN A 106 -10.27 -10.72 -14.55
C GLN A 106 -10.14 -10.89 -16.07
N ASP A 107 -9.62 -9.89 -16.80
CA ASP A 107 -9.53 -9.93 -18.28
C ASP A 107 -8.25 -10.60 -18.81
N GLY A 108 -7.30 -10.97 -17.94
CA GLY A 108 -5.96 -11.36 -18.38
C GLY A 108 -5.47 -12.67 -17.79
N LEU A 109 -5.61 -13.76 -18.55
CA LEU A 109 -4.84 -15.01 -18.40
C LEU A 109 -3.33 -14.81 -18.70
N GLU A 110 -2.82 -13.59 -18.59
CA GLU A 110 -1.39 -13.30 -18.73
C GLU A 110 -0.73 -13.46 -17.35
N PRO A 111 0.32 -14.29 -17.22
CA PRO A 111 1.13 -14.26 -16.01
C PRO A 111 1.59 -12.82 -15.80
N MET A 112 1.34 -12.23 -14.62
CA MET A 112 1.78 -10.88 -14.25
C MET A 112 3.30 -10.73 -14.44
N ARG A 113 3.77 -10.50 -15.67
CA ARG A 113 5.20 -10.36 -15.98
C ARG A 113 5.68 -8.94 -15.69
N HIS A 114 4.78 -7.97 -15.84
CA HIS A 114 5.05 -6.56 -15.61
C HIS A 114 4.27 -6.05 -14.40
N LEU A 115 4.87 -5.10 -13.67
CA LEU A 115 4.18 -4.39 -12.60
C LEU A 115 3.19 -3.42 -13.22
N VAL A 116 1.98 -3.33 -12.68
CA VAL A 116 1.07 -2.24 -13.08
C VAL A 116 1.60 -0.89 -12.53
N PRO A 117 1.22 0.25 -13.12
CA PRO A 117 1.76 1.55 -12.73
C PRO A 117 1.70 1.85 -11.22
N GLU A 118 0.64 1.44 -10.55
CA GLU A 118 0.43 1.62 -9.12
C GLU A 118 1.37 0.77 -8.28
N GLN A 119 1.68 -0.45 -8.74
CA GLN A 119 2.69 -1.27 -8.11
C GLN A 119 4.08 -0.63 -8.24
N GLU A 120 4.41 -0.02 -9.39
CA GLU A 120 5.67 0.73 -9.55
C GLU A 120 5.78 1.89 -8.56
N VAL A 121 4.70 2.66 -8.38
CA VAL A 121 4.65 3.72 -7.36
C VAL A 121 4.86 3.14 -5.96
N MET A 122 4.23 2.01 -5.65
CA MET A 122 4.34 1.38 -4.33
C MET A 122 5.77 0.91 -4.03
N MET A 123 6.49 0.44 -5.05
CA MET A 123 7.91 0.11 -4.93
C MET A 123 8.75 1.34 -4.55
N HIS A 124 8.45 2.52 -5.11
CA HIS A 124 9.15 3.76 -4.76
C HIS A 124 8.87 4.19 -3.32
N ILE A 125 7.61 4.10 -2.89
CA ILE A 125 7.19 4.40 -1.51
C ILE A 125 7.91 3.51 -0.49
N PHE A 126 8.03 2.21 -0.78
CA PHE A 126 8.67 1.28 0.14
C PHE A 126 10.19 1.41 0.19
N ARG A 127 10.83 1.81 -0.91
CA ARG A 127 12.30 1.93 -0.99
C ARG A 127 12.82 3.33 -0.69
N GLY A 128 12.02 4.36 -0.89
CA GLY A 128 12.43 5.76 -0.78
C GLY A 128 12.22 6.36 0.62
N PRO A 129 12.93 7.45 0.96
CA PRO A 129 12.61 8.25 2.14
C PRO A 129 11.29 9.00 1.92
N LEU A 130 10.41 9.04 2.94
CA LEU A 130 9.12 9.76 2.93
C LEU A 130 9.08 10.80 4.06
#